data_AF-A0A9X0TEH6-F1
#
_entry.id   AF-A0A9X0TEH6-F1
#
_cell.length_a   1.000
_cell.length_b   1.000
_cell.length_c   1.000
_cell.angle_alpha   90.00
_cell.angle_beta   90.00
_cell.angle_gamma   90.00
#
_symmetry.space_group_name_H-M   'P 1'
#
loop_
_entity.id
_entity.type
_entity.pdbx_description
1 polymer ?
#
loop_
_entity_poly.entity_id
_entity_poly.type
_entity_poly.pdbx_seq_one_letter_code
_entity_poly.pdbx_strand_id
1 'polypeptide(L)'
;MYKDRTKNFIILGVGAVVFALALWLVRSQTTVDDTEYMAAMIPHHSIAIMTSERASLKDPRVRELAQAIIVAQRREIAEMKYLINDIEQNGPRTEERLPEEMQQ
;
A
#
# COMPACT_ATOMS: atom_id res chain seq x y z
N MET A 1 27.28 -19.36 -19.34
CA MET A 1 26.52 -20.59 -19.68
C MET A 1 27.37 -21.79 -19.31
N TYR A 2 26.83 -22.74 -18.53
CA TYR A 2 27.58 -23.93 -18.13
C TYR A 2 27.85 -24.81 -19.35
N LYS A 3 28.99 -25.51 -19.32
CA LYS A 3 29.38 -26.47 -20.37
C LYS A 3 28.37 -27.61 -20.51
N ASP A 4 27.72 -27.96 -19.40
CA ASP A 4 26.62 -28.92 -19.33
C ASP A 4 25.29 -28.22 -19.68
N ARG A 5 24.66 -28.66 -20.77
CA ARG A 5 23.40 -28.10 -21.26
C ARG A 5 22.24 -28.37 -20.30
N THR A 6 22.25 -29.50 -19.59
CA THR A 6 21.21 -29.86 -18.61
C THR A 6 21.15 -28.85 -17.48
N LYS A 7 22.32 -28.41 -16.97
CA LYS A 7 22.38 -27.37 -15.92
C LYS A 7 21.79 -26.05 -16.37
N ASN A 8 22.01 -25.66 -17.63
CA ASN A 8 21.41 -24.45 -18.18
C ASN A 8 19.88 -24.55 -18.27
N PHE A 9 19.35 -25.69 -18.72
CA PHE A 9 17.90 -25.91 -18.76
C PHE A 9 17.27 -25.92 -17.37
N ILE A 10 17.94 -26.51 -16.38
CA ILE A 10 17.48 -26.46 -14.98
C ILE A 10 17.42 -25.01 -14.49
N ILE A 11 18.47 -24.22 -14.71
CA ILE A 11 18.49 -22.81 -14.29
C ILE A 11 17.38 -22.01 -14.97
N LEU A 12 17.16 -22.20 -16.28
CA LEU A 12 16.09 -21.53 -17.00
C LEU A 12 14.70 -21.97 -16.51
N GLY A 13 14.50 -23.26 -16.26
CA GLY A 13 13.25 -23.80 -15.73
C GLY A 13 12.93 -23.25 -14.34
N VAL A 14 13.90 -23.29 -13.42
CA VAL A 14 13.76 -22.71 -12.07
C VAL A 14 13.51 -21.21 -12.16
N GLY A 15 14.26 -20.50 -13.00
CA GLY A 15 14.06 -19.06 -13.23
C GLY A 15 12.66 -18.73 -13.73
N ALA A 16 12.13 -19.49 -14.70
CA ALA A 16 10.78 -19.30 -15.22
C ALA A 16 9.70 -19.56 -14.16
N VAL A 17 9.88 -20.60 -13.34
CA VAL A 17 8.95 -20.91 -12.24
C VAL A 17 8.95 -19.82 -11.17
N VAL A 18 10.13 -19.39 -10.71
CA VAL A 18 10.25 -18.29 -9.73
C VAL A 18 9.65 -17.00 -10.29
N PHE A 19 9.91 -16.69 -11.56
CA PHE A 19 9.34 -15.53 -12.23
C PHE A 19 7.81 -15.59 -12.30
N ALA A 20 7.24 -16.72 -12.73
CA ALA A 20 5.79 -16.89 -12.81
C ALA A 20 5.12 -16.78 -11.43
N LEU A 21 5.73 -17.37 -10.39
CA LEU A 21 5.23 -17.28 -9.02
C LEU A 21 5.29 -15.85 -8.48
N ALA A 22 6.43 -15.16 -8.64
CA ALA A 22 6.57 -13.78 -8.21
C ALA A 22 5.59 -12.85 -8.93
N LEU A 23 5.42 -13.03 -10.25
CA LEU A 23 4.45 -12.29 -11.05
C LEU A 23 3.01 -12.56 -10.60
N TRP A 24 2.68 -13.79 -10.25
CA TRP A 24 1.36 -14.13 -9.71
C TRP A 24 1.12 -13.45 -8.35
N LEU A 25 2.07 -13.55 -7.40
CA LEU A 25 1.96 -12.95 -6.07
C LEU A 25 1.77 -11.43 -6.14
N VAL A 26 2.59 -10.72 -6.93
CA VAL A 26 2.47 -9.25 -7.05
C VAL A 26 1.18 -8.81 -7.73
N ARG A 27 0.57 -9.67 -8.56
CA ARG A 27 -0.69 -9.35 -9.24
C ARG A 27 -1.92 -9.73 -8.44
N SER A 28 -1.86 -10.79 -7.64
CA SER A 28 -3.01 -11.28 -6.90
C SER A 28 -3.25 -10.48 -5.62
N GLN A 29 -2.19 -10.00 -4.96
CA GLN A 29 -2.26 -9.34 -3.64
C GLN A 29 -3.02 -10.17 -2.58
N THR A 30 -3.16 -11.49 -2.80
CA THR A 30 -3.98 -12.40 -1.98
C THR A 30 -3.42 -12.67 -0.59
N THR A 31 -2.19 -12.22 -0.33
CA THR A 31 -1.49 -12.41 0.94
C THR A 31 -1.35 -11.12 1.73
N VAL A 32 -2.04 -10.05 1.33
CA VAL A 32 -2.05 -8.77 2.03
C VAL A 32 -3.35 -8.66 2.81
N ASP A 33 -3.26 -8.52 4.13
CA ASP A 33 -4.43 -8.30 4.99
C ASP A 33 -4.72 -6.80 5.25
N ASP A 34 -5.82 -6.50 5.96
CA ASP A 34 -6.27 -5.13 6.22
C ASP A 34 -5.22 -4.29 6.97
N THR A 35 -4.55 -4.91 7.96
CA THR A 35 -3.53 -4.24 8.77
C THR A 35 -2.27 -3.99 7.96
N GLU A 36 -1.82 -4.96 7.17
CA GLU A 36 -0.68 -4.83 6.26
C GLU A 36 -0.92 -3.77 5.20
N TYR A 37 -2.14 -3.71 4.64
CA TYR A 37 -2.54 -2.67 3.71
C TYR A 37 -2.40 -1.27 4.33
N MET A 38 -2.99 -1.05 5.50
CA MET A 38 -2.95 0.24 6.19
C MET A 38 -1.52 0.61 6.62
N ALA A 39 -0.76 -0.35 7.13
CA ALA A 39 0.64 -0.16 7.53
C ALA A 39 1.52 0.25 6.34
N ALA A 40 1.27 -0.29 5.15
CA ALA A 40 1.95 0.10 3.92
C ALA A 40 1.48 1.46 3.37
N MET A 41 0.21 1.84 3.57
CA MET A 41 -0.33 3.11 3.10
C MET A 41 0.09 4.32 3.95
N ILE A 42 0.31 4.16 5.26
CA ILE A 42 0.83 5.25 6.12
C ILE A 42 2.12 5.91 5.56
N PRO A 43 3.18 5.17 5.22
CA PRO A 43 4.38 5.76 4.64
C PRO A 43 4.15 6.26 3.20
N HIS A 44 3.30 5.60 2.40
CA HIS A 44 2.94 6.07 1.06
C HIS A 44 2.30 7.47 1.10
N HIS A 45 1.33 7.66 1.99
CA HIS A 45 0.68 8.95 2.25
C HIS A 45 1.67 9.99 2.78
N SER A 46 2.58 9.57 3.67
CA SER A 46 3.61 10.45 4.22
C SER A 46 4.55 10.99 3.14
N ILE A 47 4.87 10.20 2.10
CA ILE A 47 5.64 10.67 0.94
C ILE A 47 4.85 11.73 0.16
N ALA A 48 3.54 11.54 -0.03
CA ALA A 48 2.68 12.51 -0.70
C ALA A 48 2.61 13.85 0.06
N ILE A 49 2.47 13.80 1.39
CA ILE A 49 2.53 14.98 2.26
C ILE A 49 3.88 15.69 2.11
N MET A 50 4.98 14.96 2.29
CA MET A 50 6.34 15.50 2.19
C MET A 50 6.60 16.14 0.83
N THR A 51 6.13 15.51 -0.24
CA THR A 51 6.27 16.02 -1.61
C THR A 51 5.48 17.30 -1.79
N SER A 52 4.24 17.33 -1.30
CA SER A 52 3.36 18.50 -1.35
C SER A 52 3.91 19.68 -0.54
N GLU A 53 4.47 19.42 0.65
CA GLU A 53 5.06 20.45 1.52
C GLU A 53 6.34 21.07 0.95
N ARG A 54 7.13 20.30 0.19
CA ARG A 54 8.43 20.76 -0.37
C ARG A 54 8.36 21.23 -1.82
N ALA A 55 7.22 21.06 -2.49
CA ALA A 55 7.10 21.43 -3.89
C ALA A 55 7.03 22.96 -4.06
N SER A 56 7.92 23.51 -4.88
CA SER A 56 7.91 24.93 -5.27
C SER A 56 6.87 25.20 -6.36
N LEU A 57 5.59 25.13 -6.00
CA LEU A 57 4.45 25.27 -6.92
C LEU A 57 4.10 26.74 -7.18
N LYS A 58 3.96 27.11 -8.47
CA LYS A 58 3.66 28.49 -8.90
C LYS A 58 2.19 28.74 -9.20
N ASP A 59 1.51 27.79 -9.84
CA ASP A 59 0.09 27.93 -10.18
C ASP A 59 -0.75 27.85 -8.89
N PRO A 60 -1.59 28.87 -8.60
CA PRO A 60 -2.40 28.90 -7.37
C PRO A 60 -3.35 27.70 -7.25
N ARG A 61 -3.87 27.18 -8.36
CA ARG A 61 -4.77 26.00 -8.35
C ARG A 61 -4.03 24.74 -7.92
N VAL A 62 -2.75 24.63 -8.30
CA VAL A 62 -1.93 23.46 -7.94
C VAL A 62 -1.48 23.53 -6.47
N ARG A 63 -1.26 24.75 -5.93
CA ARG A 63 -1.01 24.92 -4.49
C ARG A 63 -2.23 24.56 -3.64
N GLU A 64 -3.41 24.95 -4.09
CA GLU A 64 -4.66 24.59 -3.43
C GLU A 64 -4.86 23.07 -3.42
N LEU A 65 -4.61 22.41 -4.57
CA LEU A 65 -4.62 20.95 -4.65
C LEU A 65 -3.60 20.31 -3.70
N ALA A 66 -2.37 20.82 -3.64
CA ALA A 66 -1.33 20.30 -2.73
C ALA A 66 -1.75 20.43 -1.25
N GLN A 67 -2.37 21.56 -0.88
CA GLN A 67 -2.89 21.75 0.47
C GLN A 67 -4.04 20.78 0.78
N ALA A 68 -4.96 20.56 -0.17
CA ALA A 68 -6.04 19.60 -0.03
C ALA A 68 -5.50 18.16 0.15
N ILE A 69 -4.49 17.78 -0.65
CA ILE A 69 -3.80 16.48 -0.50
C ILE A 69 -3.21 16.35 0.90
N ILE A 70 -2.49 17.37 1.41
CA ILE A 70 -1.90 17.30 2.77
C ILE A 70 -2.97 17.06 3.84
N VAL A 71 -4.10 17.77 3.76
CA VAL A 71 -5.19 17.65 4.75
C VAL A 71 -5.82 16.26 4.69
N ALA A 72 -6.16 15.78 3.49
CA ALA A 72 -6.76 14.46 3.29
C ALA A 72 -5.82 13.34 3.78
N GLN A 73 -4.57 13.34 3.33
CA GLN A 73 -3.59 12.31 3.67
C GLN A 73 -3.30 12.26 5.18
N ARG A 74 -3.29 13.41 5.88
CA ARG A 74 -3.14 13.44 7.34
C ARG A 74 -4.33 12.84 8.07
N ARG A 75 -5.56 13.10 7.59
CA ARG A 75 -6.79 12.49 8.13
C ARG A 75 -6.76 10.97 7.95
N GLU A 76 -6.45 10.52 6.75
CA GLU A 76 -6.38 9.09 6.40
C GLU A 76 -5.29 8.37 7.21
N ILE A 77 -4.12 8.99 7.44
CA ILE A 77 -3.08 8.42 8.32
C ILE A 77 -3.62 8.24 9.76
N ALA A 78 -4.37 9.21 10.28
CA ALA A 78 -4.93 9.11 11.63
C ALA A 78 -5.97 7.99 11.71
N GLU A 79 -6.84 7.88 10.70
CA GLU A 79 -7.85 6.82 10.57
C GLU A 79 -7.20 5.43 10.48
N MET A 80 -6.20 5.25 9.61
CA MET A 80 -5.47 3.99 9.50
C MET A 80 -4.79 3.58 10.81
N LYS A 81 -4.15 4.53 11.51
CA LYS A 81 -3.54 4.24 12.83
C LYS A 81 -4.57 3.82 13.87
N TYR A 82 -5.73 4.46 13.86
CA TYR A 82 -6.83 4.10 14.73
C TYR A 82 -7.35 2.69 14.43
N LEU A 83 -7.62 2.38 13.15
CA LEU A 83 -8.14 1.09 12.73
C LEU A 83 -7.16 -0.05 12.98
N ILE A 84 -5.87 0.13 12.71
CA ILE A 84 -4.83 -0.86 13.06
C ILE A 84 -4.91 -1.18 14.55
N ASN A 85 -4.92 -0.15 15.40
CA ASN A 85 -4.99 -0.35 16.85
C ASN A 85 -6.32 -0.98 17.30
N ASP A 86 -7.45 -0.63 16.68
CA ASP A 86 -8.75 -1.25 16.98
C ASP A 86 -8.75 -2.74 16.60
N ILE A 87 -8.25 -3.10 15.42
CA ILE A 87 -8.16 -4.48 14.95
C ILE A 87 -7.20 -5.30 15.82
N GLU A 88 -6.06 -4.74 16.22
CA GLU A 88 -5.11 -5.39 17.13
C GLU A 88 -5.73 -5.70 18.50
N GLN A 89 -6.60 -4.83 19.01
CA GLN A 89 -7.21 -5.00 20.33
C GLN A 89 -8.50 -5.81 20.30
N ASN A 90 -9.34 -5.62 19.28
CA ASN A 90 -10.72 -6.11 19.23
C ASN A 90 -10.97 -7.14 18.12
N GLY A 91 -9.97 -7.38 17.27
CA GLY A 91 -10.11 -8.22 16.07
C GLY A 91 -10.83 -7.50 14.92
N PRO A 92 -10.80 -8.07 13.70
CA PRO A 92 -11.50 -7.51 12.55
C PRO A 92 -13.02 -7.61 12.74
N ARG A 93 -13.74 -6.53 12.45
CA ARG A 93 -15.21 -6.54 12.48
C ARG A 93 -15.75 -7.29 11.26
N THR A 94 -16.55 -8.32 11.52
CA THR A 94 -17.12 -9.21 10.50
C THR A 94 -18.59 -8.89 10.16
N GLU A 95 -19.21 -7.95 10.90
CA GLU A 95 -20.56 -7.45 10.59
C GLU A 95 -20.49 -6.21 9.71
N GLU A 96 -21.27 -6.21 8.62
CA GLU A 96 -21.25 -5.24 7.51
C GLU A 96 -21.63 -3.79 7.88
N ARG A 97 -21.98 -3.51 9.14
CA ARG A 97 -22.35 -2.15 9.58
C ARG A 97 -21.21 -1.47 10.33
N LEU A 98 -20.61 -0.48 9.67
CA LEU A 98 -19.90 0.60 10.34
C LEU A 98 -20.85 1.30 11.33
N PRO A 99 -20.39 1.67 12.55
CA PRO A 99 -21.19 2.49 13.46
C PRO A 99 -21.71 3.75 12.74
N GLU A 100 -22.96 4.14 12.98
CA GLU A 100 -23.61 5.29 12.30
C GLU A 100 -22.80 6.60 12.45
N GLU A 101 -21.99 6.70 13.50
CA GLU A 101 -21.08 7.83 13.78
C GLU A 101 -19.95 7.99 12.75
N MET A 102 -19.57 6.92 12.04
CA MET A 102 -18.52 6.93 11.01
C MET A 102 -19.06 7.25 9.59
N GLN A 103 -20.37 7.45 9.45
CA GLN A 103 -21.02 7.69 8.15
C GLN A 103 -21.21 9.19 7.82
N GLN A 104 -20.62 10.10 8.61
CA GLN A 104 -20.79 11.56 8.49
C GLN A 104 -19.49 12.29 8.15
#